data_AF-A0AAN8BI74-F1
#
_entry.id   AF-A0AAN8BI74-F1
#
_cell.length_a   1.000
_cell.length_b   1.000
_cell.length_c   1.000
_cell.angle_alpha   90.00
_cell.angle_beta   90.00
_cell.angle_gamma   90.00
#
_symmetry.space_group_name_H-M   'P 1'
#
loop_
_entity.id
_entity.type
_entity.pdbx_description
1 polymer ?
#
loop_
_entity_poly.entity_id
_entity_poly.type
_entity_poly.pdbx_seq_one_letter_code
_entity_poly.pdbx_strand_id
1 'polypeptide(L)'
;MIEDLLIEDLMIDDLMIEDLMIEDLRIEDLMIEDLMIDDLMIEDLRIEDLLIDDLRIEDLMIEDLMIEDLLIEDLMIEDLMIEDLLIEDLMIDDLMIEDLMIEDLMIEDLLIEDLLIDDLMIEDLMIEDLLIEDLMIEDLLIEDLMIEDLRIEDLLIEDLMIEDLMIEDLMIEDL
;
A
#
# COMPACT_ATOMS: atom_id res chain seq x y z
N MET A 1 -2.10 -19.36 -13.05
CA MET A 1 -2.24 -20.14 -11.82
C MET A 1 -0.99 -20.96 -11.61
N ILE A 2 -0.12 -20.42 -10.78
CA ILE A 2 0.98 -21.08 -10.11
C ILE A 2 0.47 -21.44 -8.71
N GLU A 3 0.80 -22.63 -8.21
CA GLU A 3 0.45 -23.00 -6.83
C GLU A 3 1.45 -22.28 -5.92
N ASP A 4 2.69 -22.77 -5.82
CA ASP A 4 3.75 -22.10 -5.06
C ASP A 4 4.80 -21.42 -5.95
N LEU A 5 5.22 -20.20 -5.58
CA LEU A 5 6.39 -19.52 -6.11
C LEU A 5 7.26 -18.97 -4.97
N LEU A 6 8.56 -19.24 -5.05
CA LEU A 6 9.58 -18.70 -4.13
C LEU A 6 10.63 -17.94 -4.93
N ILE A 7 10.89 -16.70 -4.51
CA ILE A 7 11.94 -15.83 -5.03
C ILE A 7 12.95 -15.60 -3.90
N GLU A 8 14.19 -16.00 -4.14
CA GLU A 8 15.33 -15.78 -3.24
C GLU A 8 16.37 -14.96 -4.02
N ASP A 9 16.83 -13.84 -3.45
CA ASP A 9 17.95 -13.02 -3.97
C ASP A 9 17.86 -12.68 -5.47
N LEU A 10 16.86 -11.88 -5.87
CA LEU A 10 16.66 -11.55 -7.28
C LEU A 10 16.80 -10.04 -7.56
N MET A 11 17.53 -9.72 -8.62
CA MET A 11 17.61 -8.37 -9.19
C MET A 11 17.15 -8.41 -10.63
N ILE A 12 16.21 -7.52 -10.98
CA ILE A 12 15.64 -7.40 -12.32
C ILE A 12 15.74 -5.94 -12.75
N ASP A 13 16.13 -5.70 -14.00
CA ASP A 13 16.04 -4.36 -14.58
C ASP A 13 14.54 -4.12 -14.91
N ASP A 14 14.03 -4.74 -15.98
CA ASP A 14 12.63 -4.61 -16.39
C ASP A 14 11.85 -5.93 -16.26
N LEU A 15 10.64 -5.88 -15.69
CA LEU A 15 9.68 -6.97 -15.67
C LEU A 15 8.29 -6.50 -16.14
N MET A 16 7.68 -7.28 -17.02
CA MET A 16 6.29 -7.10 -17.44
C MET A 16 5.50 -8.38 -17.17
N ILE A 17 4.36 -8.22 -16.52
CA ILE A 17 3.39 -9.27 -16.24
C ILE A 17 2.06 -8.83 -16.88
N GLU A 18 1.53 -9.65 -17.80
CA GLU A 18 0.19 -9.42 -18.38
C GLU A 18 -0.83 -10.00 -17.38
N ASP A 19 -1.14 -11.30 -17.45
CA ASP A 19 -2.02 -11.95 -16.47
C ASP A 19 -1.25 -12.95 -15.61
N LEU A 20 -1.35 -12.82 -14.29
CA LEU A 20 -0.80 -13.80 -13.36
C LEU A 20 -1.74 -14.11 -12.20
N MET A 21 -1.82 -15.40 -11.87
CA MET A 21 -2.52 -15.89 -10.69
C MET A 21 -1.58 -16.81 -9.93
N ILE A 22 -1.42 -16.58 -8.64
CA ILE A 22 -0.59 -17.38 -7.72
C ILE A 22 -1.42 -17.72 -6.47
N GLU A 23 -1.30 -18.95 -5.97
CA GLU A 23 -1.85 -19.32 -4.65
C GLU A 23 -0.89 -18.80 -3.57
N ASP A 24 0.34 -19.31 -3.53
CA ASP A 24 1.37 -18.91 -2.57
C ASP A 24 2.58 -18.23 -3.24
N LEU A 25 2.83 -16.95 -2.97
CA LEU A 25 4.05 -16.25 -3.36
C LEU A 25 4.88 -15.85 -2.11
N ARG A 26 6.14 -16.28 -2.09
CA ARG A 26 7.11 -15.86 -1.08
C ARG A 26 8.32 -15.19 -1.73
N ILE A 27 8.66 -14.02 -1.24
CA ILE A 27 9.82 -13.23 -1.66
C ILE A 27 10.69 -13.01 -0.42
N GLU A 28 11.94 -13.45 -0.48
CA GLU A 28 12.95 -13.11 0.55
C GLU A 28 13.57 -11.75 0.20
N ASP A 29 14.32 -11.67 -0.89
CA ASP A 29 14.96 -10.43 -1.35
C ASP A 29 14.67 -10.20 -2.83
N LEU A 30 14.03 -9.08 -3.16
CA LEU A 30 13.76 -8.69 -4.55
C LEU A 30 14.01 -7.20 -4.79
N MET A 31 14.80 -6.92 -5.83
CA MET A 31 15.00 -5.57 -6.35
C MET A 31 14.57 -5.51 -7.82
N ILE A 32 13.73 -4.52 -8.17
CA ILE A 32 13.30 -4.27 -9.55
C ILE A 32 13.48 -2.78 -9.89
N GLU A 33 14.04 -2.46 -11.05
CA GLU A 33 14.06 -1.08 -11.56
C GLU A 33 12.66 -0.73 -12.09
N ASP A 34 12.19 -1.41 -13.14
CA ASP A 34 10.86 -1.18 -13.74
C ASP A 34 9.95 -2.42 -13.63
N LEU A 35 8.82 -2.31 -12.94
CA LEU A 35 7.77 -3.34 -12.89
C LEU A 35 6.44 -2.82 -13.47
N MET A 36 5.93 -3.49 -14.50
CA MET A 36 4.57 -3.28 -15.00
C MET A 36 3.75 -4.55 -14.88
N ILE A 37 2.55 -4.41 -14.33
CA ILE A 37 1.58 -5.47 -14.13
C ILE A 37 0.26 -5.01 -14.73
N ASP A 38 -0.31 -5.79 -15.63
CA ASP A 38 -1.69 -5.57 -16.08
C ASP A 38 -2.62 -6.19 -15.00
N ASP A 39 -2.77 -7.52 -14.96
CA ASP A 39 -3.62 -8.24 -14.00
C ASP A 39 -2.81 -9.17 -13.07
N LEU A 40 -2.88 -8.96 -11.76
CA LEU A 40 -2.31 -9.87 -10.77
C LEU A 40 -3.31 -10.24 -9.67
N MET A 41 -3.46 -11.55 -9.45
CA MET A 41 -4.19 -12.10 -8.31
C MET A 41 -3.30 -13.03 -7.49
N ILE A 42 -3.23 -12.81 -6.18
CA ILE A 42 -2.50 -13.66 -5.24
C ILE A 42 -3.41 -14.03 -4.07
N GLU A 43 -3.41 -15.29 -3.64
CA GLU A 43 -4.08 -15.70 -2.40
C GLU A 43 -3.19 -15.27 -1.21
N ASP A 44 -2.01 -15.86 -1.08
CA ASP A 44 -1.06 -15.56 0.00
C ASP A 44 0.24 -14.93 -0.56
N LEU A 45 0.52 -13.68 -0.20
CA LEU A 45 1.79 -12.99 -0.50
C LEU A 45 2.57 -12.70 0.79
N ARG A 46 3.83 -13.16 0.83
CA ARG A 46 4.80 -12.81 1.88
C ARG A 46 6.07 -12.23 1.29
N ILE A 47 6.44 -11.07 1.80
CA ILE A 47 7.65 -10.34 1.41
C ILE A 47 8.47 -10.07 2.67
N GLU A 48 9.75 -10.46 2.66
CA GLU A 48 10.73 -10.01 3.66
C GLU A 48 11.28 -8.64 3.22
N ASP A 49 12.01 -8.58 2.11
CA ASP A 49 12.57 -7.33 1.56
C ASP A 49 12.14 -7.12 0.09
N LEU A 50 11.48 -5.99 -0.20
CA LEU A 50 11.18 -5.56 -1.57
C LEU A 50 11.58 -4.10 -1.81
N LEU A 51 12.36 -3.89 -2.87
CA LEU A 51 12.71 -2.57 -3.39
C LEU A 51 12.31 -2.46 -4.85
N ILE A 52 11.52 -1.44 -5.17
CA ILE A 52 11.13 -1.13 -6.55
C ILE A 52 11.37 0.34 -6.83
N ASP A 53 12.03 0.67 -7.94
CA ASP A 53 12.15 2.07 -8.35
C ASP A 53 10.80 2.52 -8.96
N ASP A 54 10.35 1.91 -10.06
CA ASP A 54 9.10 2.23 -10.76
C ASP A 54 8.10 1.05 -10.75
N LEU A 55 6.94 1.20 -10.10
CA LEU A 55 5.87 0.19 -10.09
C LEU A 55 4.57 0.74 -10.70
N ARG A 56 4.04 0.03 -11.69
CA ARG A 56 2.74 0.31 -12.30
C ARG A 56 1.86 -0.93 -12.31
N ILE A 57 0.63 -0.80 -11.81
CA ILE A 57 -0.36 -1.87 -11.79
C ILE A 57 -1.70 -1.37 -12.34
N GLU A 58 -2.32 -2.12 -13.25
CA GLU A 58 -3.71 -1.90 -13.66
C GLU A 58 -4.63 -2.51 -12.59
N ASP A 59 -4.68 -3.85 -12.47
CA ASP A 59 -5.51 -4.56 -11.50
C ASP A 59 -4.67 -5.42 -10.53
N LEU A 60 -4.80 -5.17 -9.22
CA LEU A 60 -4.23 -6.02 -8.17
C LEU A 60 -5.29 -6.49 -7.17
N MET A 61 -5.38 -7.82 -7.00
CA MET A 61 -6.15 -8.43 -5.92
C MET A 61 -5.26 -9.34 -5.06
N ILE A 62 -5.28 -9.14 -3.74
CA ILE A 62 -4.60 -10.00 -2.78
C ILE A 62 -5.56 -10.39 -1.65
N GLU A 63 -5.59 -11.67 -1.26
CA GLU A 63 -6.33 -12.11 -0.07
C GLU A 63 -5.51 -11.76 1.18
N ASP A 64 -4.35 -12.40 1.37
CA ASP A 64 -3.46 -12.15 2.50
C ASP A 64 -2.11 -11.55 2.05
N LEU A 65 -1.77 -10.36 2.54
CA LEU A 65 -0.47 -9.72 2.31
C LEU A 65 0.26 -9.44 3.64
N MET A 66 1.47 -10.00 3.76
CA MET A 66 2.42 -9.67 4.83
C MET A 66 3.73 -9.16 4.25
N ILE A 67 4.17 -7.99 4.72
CA ILE A 67 5.43 -7.37 4.33
C ILE A 67 6.22 -6.98 5.57
N GLU A 68 7.50 -7.36 5.64
CA GLU A 68 8.44 -6.84 6.65
C GLU A 68 8.94 -5.47 6.19
N ASP A 69 9.68 -5.39 5.08
CA ASP A 69 10.24 -4.14 4.54
C ASP A 69 9.82 -3.90 3.08
N LEU A 70 9.19 -2.74 2.81
CA LEU A 70 8.89 -2.27 1.46
C LEU A 70 9.36 -0.84 1.21
N LEU A 71 10.13 -0.66 0.14
CA LEU A 71 10.54 0.64 -0.36
C LEU A 71 10.18 0.80 -1.85
N ILE A 72 9.44 1.85 -2.17
CA ILE A 72 9.08 2.19 -3.55
C ILE A 72 9.36 3.67 -3.83
N GLU A 73 10.03 3.99 -4.95
CA GLU A 73 10.20 5.39 -5.38
C GLU A 73 8.88 5.90 -6.02
N ASP A 74 8.43 5.28 -7.12
CA ASP A 74 7.20 5.67 -7.82
C ASP A 74 6.18 4.50 -7.85
N LEU A 75 4.98 4.70 -7.28
CA LEU A 75 3.87 3.74 -7.34
C LEU A 75 2.62 4.34 -7.99
N MET A 76 2.15 3.70 -9.06
CA MET A 76 0.86 3.98 -9.69
C MET A 76 -0.02 2.73 -9.72
N ILE A 77 -1.23 2.83 -9.19
CA ILE A 77 -2.23 1.75 -9.25
C ILE A 77 -3.57 2.29 -9.76
N GLU A 78 -4.21 1.59 -10.70
CA GLU A 78 -5.59 1.89 -11.12
C GLU A 78 -6.56 1.28 -10.09
N ASP A 79 -6.59 -0.05 -9.96
CA ASP A 79 -7.48 -0.77 -9.05
C ASP A 79 -6.70 -1.66 -8.05
N LEU A 80 -6.86 -1.42 -6.74
CA LEU A 80 -6.31 -2.25 -5.67
C LEU A 80 -7.38 -2.77 -4.71
N MET A 81 -7.44 -4.09 -4.55
CA MET A 81 -8.24 -4.76 -3.53
C MET A 81 -7.39 -5.67 -2.65
N ILE A 82 -7.47 -5.49 -1.34
CA ILE A 82 -6.82 -6.36 -0.35
C ILE A 82 -7.82 -6.76 0.74
N GLU A 83 -7.87 -8.04 1.12
CA GLU A 83 -8.66 -8.49 2.29
C GLU A 83 -7.86 -8.17 3.57
N ASP A 84 -6.72 -8.84 3.78
CA ASP A 84 -5.87 -8.65 4.97
C ASP A 84 -4.49 -8.09 4.59
N LEU A 85 -4.13 -6.92 5.13
CA LEU A 85 -2.81 -6.30 4.95
C LEU A 85 -2.10 -6.04 6.28
N LEU A 86 -0.92 -6.64 6.44
CA LEU A 86 0.00 -6.36 7.54
C LEU A 86 1.36 -5.90 7.00
N ILE A 87 1.81 -4.72 7.44
CA ILE A 87 3.14 -4.19 7.10
C ILE A 87 3.89 -3.78 8.37
N GLU A 88 5.16 -4.16 8.50
CA GLU A 88 6.04 -3.62 9.53
C GLU A 88 6.56 -2.23 9.10
N ASP A 89 7.37 -2.16 8.04
CA ASP A 89 7.97 -0.91 7.54
C ASP A 89 7.57 -0.63 6.08
N LEU A 90 6.92 0.52 5.83
CA LEU A 90 6.59 1.01 4.48
C LEU A 90 7.13 2.42 4.23
N MET A 91 7.92 2.56 3.16
CA MET A 91 8.37 3.85 2.64
C MET A 91 7.98 3.99 1.16
N ILE A 92 7.28 5.07 0.82
CA ILE A 92 6.96 5.43 -0.56
C ILE A 92 7.30 6.91 -0.79
N ASP A 93 8.01 7.22 -1.86
CA ASP A 93 8.24 8.63 -2.22
C ASP A 93 6.96 9.19 -2.90
N ASP A 94 6.55 8.64 -4.05
CA ASP A 94 5.38 9.08 -4.81
C ASP A 94 4.31 7.96 -4.92
N LEU A 95 3.10 8.18 -4.37
CA LEU A 95 1.97 7.25 -4.46
C LEU A 95 0.72 7.88 -5.13
N MET A 96 0.27 7.27 -6.23
CA MET A 96 -1.00 7.58 -6.88
C MET A 96 -1.89 6.34 -7.00
N ILE A 97 -3.12 6.43 -6.48
CA ILE A 97 -4.13 5.36 -6.61
C ILE A 97 -5.46 5.95 -7.10
N GLU A 98 -6.09 5.31 -8.10
CA GLU A 98 -7.46 5.67 -8.51
C GLU A 98 -8.48 5.07 -7.53
N ASP A 99 -8.53 3.73 -7.41
CA ASP A 99 -9.46 3.02 -6.53
C ASP A 99 -8.72 2.11 -5.53
N LEU A 100 -8.91 2.33 -4.22
CA LEU A 100 -8.37 1.49 -3.15
C LEU A 100 -9.47 0.96 -2.22
N MET A 101 -9.55 -0.36 -2.09
CA MET A 101 -10.38 -1.05 -1.10
C MET A 101 -9.55 -1.99 -0.23
N ILE A 102 -9.64 -1.82 1.09
CA ILE A 102 -9.03 -2.73 2.08
C ILE A 102 -10.07 -3.12 3.14
N GLU A 103 -10.15 -4.41 3.49
CA GLU A 103 -10.96 -4.85 4.65
C GLU A 103 -10.19 -4.54 5.94
N ASP A 104 -9.06 -5.24 6.19
CA ASP A 104 -8.24 -5.04 7.38
C ASP A 104 -6.84 -4.52 7.03
N LEU A 105 -6.45 -3.35 7.58
CA LEU A 105 -5.11 -2.77 7.43
C LEU A 105 -4.43 -2.53 8.78
N MET A 106 -3.26 -3.14 8.96
CA MET A 106 -2.36 -2.90 10.08
C MET A 106 -0.96 -2.48 9.60
N ILE A 107 -0.48 -1.33 10.08
CA ILE A 107 0.88 -0.85 9.78
C ILE A 107 1.59 -0.42 11.07
N GLU A 108 2.85 -0.83 11.27
CA GLU A 108 3.70 -0.31 12.36
C GLU A 108 4.23 1.06 11.96
N ASP A 109 5.04 1.16 10.91
CA ASP A 109 5.65 2.40 10.43
C ASP A 109 5.27 2.72 8.96
N LEU A 110 4.63 3.86 8.72
CA LEU A 110 4.30 4.36 7.38
C LEU A 110 4.87 5.76 7.12
N LEU A 111 5.71 5.88 6.10
CA LEU A 111 6.21 7.14 5.58
C LEU A 111 5.85 7.32 4.10
N ILE A 112 5.19 8.43 3.77
CA ILE A 112 4.91 8.83 2.39
C ILE A 112 5.32 10.30 2.16
N GLU A 113 6.06 10.60 1.09
CA GLU A 113 6.33 12.00 0.70
C GLU A 113 5.07 12.59 0.04
N ASP A 114 4.62 12.02 -1.08
CA ASP A 114 3.46 12.49 -1.84
C ASP A 114 2.38 11.39 -1.95
N LEU A 115 1.17 11.64 -1.42
CA LEU A 115 0.03 10.72 -1.53
C LEU A 115 -1.18 11.37 -2.23
N LEU A 116 -1.60 10.78 -3.35
CA LEU A 116 -2.85 11.12 -4.03
C LEU A 116 -3.74 9.88 -4.18
N ILE A 117 -4.97 9.97 -3.67
CA ILE A 117 -5.99 8.93 -3.86
C ILE A 117 -7.30 9.56 -4.34
N ASP A 118 -7.89 9.02 -5.40
CA ASP A 118 -9.22 9.47 -5.84
C ASP A 118 -10.30 8.85 -4.91
N ASP A 119 -10.41 7.52 -4.85
CA ASP A 119 -11.40 6.81 -4.02
C ASP A 119 -10.71 5.85 -3.00
N LEU A 120 -10.92 6.08 -1.70
CA LEU A 120 -10.41 5.22 -0.62
C LEU A 120 -11.52 4.68 0.28
N MET A 121 -11.61 3.36 0.40
CA MET A 121 -12.48 2.65 1.34
C MET A 121 -11.68 1.69 2.22
N ILE A 122 -11.79 1.83 3.54
CA ILE A 122 -11.22 0.89 4.52
C ILE A 122 -12.27 0.49 5.56
N GLU A 123 -12.41 -0.81 5.88
CA GLU A 123 -13.25 -1.25 7.01
C GLU A 123 -12.52 -0.96 8.33
N ASP A 124 -11.41 -1.65 8.60
CA ASP A 124 -10.60 -1.46 9.81
C ASP A 124 -9.18 -0.96 9.49
N LEU A 125 -8.79 0.20 10.04
CA LEU A 125 -7.44 0.76 9.90
C LEU A 125 -6.77 0.96 11.27
N MET A 126 -5.61 0.33 11.45
CA MET A 126 -4.70 0.54 12.58
C MET A 126 -3.30 0.93 12.13
N ILE A 127 -2.81 2.08 12.61
CA ILE A 127 -1.43 2.52 12.36
C ILE A 127 -0.76 2.92 13.69
N GLU A 128 0.47 2.47 13.95
CA GLU A 128 1.26 2.96 15.10
C GLU A 128 1.85 4.33 14.77
N ASP A 129 2.72 4.44 13.76
CA ASP A 129 3.36 5.68 13.35
C ASP A 129 3.02 6.03 11.87
N LEU A 130 2.37 7.17 11.64
CA LEU A 130 2.06 7.68 10.30
C LEU A 130 2.67 9.06 10.06
N LEU A 131 3.53 9.16 9.04
CA LEU A 131 4.07 10.42 8.54
C LEU A 131 3.77 10.59 7.04
N ILE A 132 3.09 11.68 6.70
CA ILE A 132 2.85 12.08 5.31
C ILE A 132 3.32 13.53 5.13
N GLU A 133 4.09 13.83 4.08
CA GLU A 133 4.39 15.23 3.74
C GLU A 133 3.15 15.87 3.07
N ASP A 134 2.76 15.42 1.89
CA ASP A 134 1.62 15.95 1.13
C ASP A 134 0.51 14.89 0.97
N LEU A 135 -0.71 15.18 1.45
CA LEU A 135 -1.87 14.29 1.31
C LEU A 135 -3.03 14.95 0.55
N MET A 136 -3.47 14.31 -0.54
CA MET A 136 -4.67 14.65 -1.29
C MET A 136 -5.60 13.44 -1.43
N ILE A 137 -6.85 13.56 -0.97
CA ILE A 137 -7.89 12.54 -1.17
C ILE A 137 -9.18 13.19 -1.71
N GLU A 138 -9.77 12.66 -2.79
CA GLU A 138 -11.09 13.11 -3.26
C GLU A 138 -12.20 12.54 -2.35
N ASP A 139 -12.35 11.22 -2.28
CA ASP A 139 -13.36 10.54 -1.48
C ASP A 139 -12.73 9.56 -0.46
N LEU A 140 -12.96 9.80 0.85
CA LEU A 140 -12.48 8.93 1.93
C LEU A 140 -13.63 8.36 2.78
N LEU A 141 -13.71 7.03 2.87
CA LEU A 141 -14.58 6.30 3.79
C LEU A 141 -13.77 5.33 4.66
N ILE A 142 -13.91 5.46 5.98
CA ILE A 142 -13.36 4.50 6.95
C ILE A 142 -14.45 4.10 7.96
N GLU A 143 -14.62 2.81 8.25
CA GLU A 143 -15.50 2.37 9.35
C GLU A 143 -14.82 2.61 10.70
N ASP A 144 -13.73 1.90 11.00
CA ASP A 144 -12.96 2.05 12.25
C ASP A 144 -11.52 2.55 11.96
N LEU A 145 -11.15 3.70 12.55
CA LEU A 145 -9.79 4.26 12.45
C LEU A 145 -9.11 4.38 13.83
N MET A 146 -7.94 3.77 13.95
CA MET A 146 -7.03 3.94 15.09
C MET A 146 -5.62 4.34 14.65
N ILE A 147 -5.11 5.46 15.16
CA ILE A 147 -3.72 5.89 14.96
C ILE A 147 -3.08 6.27 16.31
N GLU A 148 -1.87 5.78 16.60
CA GLU A 148 -1.12 6.20 17.80
C GLU A 148 -0.49 7.58 17.57
N ASP A 149 0.38 7.71 16.57
CA ASP A 149 1.09 8.93 16.21
C ASP A 149 0.80 9.32 14.74
N LEU A 150 0.18 10.49 14.52
CA LEU A 150 -0.11 11.02 13.18
C LEU A 150 0.56 12.37 12.93
N ARG A 151 1.38 12.46 11.87
CA ARG A 151 1.92 13.71 11.34
C ARG A 151 1.62 13.88 9.85
N ILE A 152 1.01 15.01 9.50
CA ILE A 152 0.78 15.44 8.11
C ILE A 152 1.31 16.87 7.93
N GLU A 153 2.07 17.15 6.86
CA GLU A 153 2.54 18.52 6.59
C GLU A 153 1.51 19.36 5.82
N ASP A 154 1.01 18.90 4.67
CA ASP A 154 -0.08 19.52 3.91
C ASP A 154 -1.23 18.51 3.68
N LEU A 155 -2.48 18.97 3.88
CA LEU A 155 -3.67 18.09 3.83
C LEU A 155 -4.82 18.69 3.03
N LEU A 156 -5.33 17.94 2.05
CA LEU A 156 -6.59 18.19 1.37
C LEU A 156 -7.45 16.94 1.29
N ILE A 157 -8.69 17.04 1.78
CA ILE A 157 -9.72 16.00 1.59
C ILE A 157 -11.00 16.68 1.10
N GLU A 158 -11.58 16.24 -0.03
CA GLU A 158 -12.81 16.82 -0.56
C GLU A 158 -14.05 16.30 0.17
N ASP A 159 -14.21 14.97 0.26
CA ASP A 159 -15.31 14.29 0.94
C ASP A 159 -14.77 13.24 1.94
N LEU A 160 -15.28 13.28 3.17
CA LEU A 160 -14.77 12.49 4.31
C LEU A 160 -15.91 11.88 5.13
N MET A 161 -15.84 10.57 5.35
CA MET A 161 -16.70 9.83 6.28
C MET A 161 -15.87 8.86 7.14
N ILE A 162 -15.95 9.03 8.46
CA ILE A 162 -15.36 8.09 9.44
C ILE A 162 -16.44 7.75 10.48
N GLU A 163 -16.71 6.47 10.73
CA GLU A 163 -17.72 6.05 11.72
C GLU A 163 -17.15 6.11 13.15
N ASP A 164 -16.05 5.41 13.42
CA ASP A 164 -15.32 5.46 14.69
C ASP A 164 -13.86 5.89 14.50
N LEU A 165 -13.39 6.81 15.36
CA LEU A 165 -12.09 7.47 15.26
C LEU A 165 -11.38 7.55 16.60
N MET A 166 -10.15 7.06 16.66
CA MET A 166 -9.21 7.25 17.76
C MET A 166 -7.84 7.69 17.24
N ILE A 167 -7.36 8.84 17.70
CA ILE A 167 -5.99 9.31 17.46
C ILE A 167 -5.40 9.71 18.82
N GLU A 168 -4.25 9.16 19.21
CA GLU A 168 -3.57 9.50 20.48
C GLU A 168 -2.80 10.82 20.36
N ASP A 169 -1.92 10.92 19.36
CA ASP A 169 -1.12 12.11 19.08
C ASP A 169 -1.28 12.55 17.62
N LEU A 170 -1.56 13.86 17.42
CA LEU A 170 -1.88 14.44 16.11
C LEU A 170 -1.12 15.75 15.87
N MET A 171 -0.42 15.82 14.75
CA MET A 171 0.22 17.01 14.22
C MET A 171 -0.17 17.23 12.76
N ILE A 172 -0.76 18.39 12.47
CA ILE A 172 -1.03 18.84 11.09
C ILE A 172 -0.38 20.21 10.95
N GLU A 173 0.60 20.32 10.06
CA GLU A 173 1.17 21.60 9.64
C GLU A 173 0.28 22.22 8.53
N ASP A 174 0.50 23.49 8.18
CA ASP A 174 -0.31 24.36 7.31
C ASP A 174 -1.67 23.86 6.68
N LEU A 175 -2.77 24.60 6.97
CA LEU A 175 -4.11 24.46 6.35
C LEU A 175 -4.47 25.62 5.41
#